data_AF-A0A842UNW8-F1
#
_entry.id   AF-A0A842UNW8-F1
#
_cell.length_a   1.000
_cell.length_b   1.000
_cell.length_c   1.000
_cell.angle_alpha   90.00
_cell.angle_beta   90.00
_cell.angle_gamma   90.00
#
_symmetry.space_group_name_H-M   'P 1'
#
loop_
_entity.id
_entity.type
_entity.pdbx_description
1 polymer ?
#
loop_
_entity_poly.entity_id
_entity_poly.type
_entity_poly.pdbx_seq_one_letter_code
_entity_poly.pdbx_strand_id
1 'polypeptide(L)'
;MGADTFFVRVKGKTARDAFREAVEDARHWSGHGGYTGTIAEKSDYVMITPNTARLQEHFKAELRVERQRLRELRKSTHIHNQWNIELCEKRIKDLAPKARRKRHTPDEVANALIDMDDRRICDKWGPAGCIDLTPKLTGKRKPKKFLFFGWASS
;
A
#
# COMPACT_ATOMS: atom_id res chain seq x y z
N MET A 1 -11.18 18.33 -0.45
CA MET A 1 -10.99 17.55 0.78
C MET A 1 -9.97 16.46 0.48
N GLY A 2 -8.76 16.59 1.04
CA GLY A 2 -7.63 15.71 0.74
C GLY A 2 -7.76 14.34 1.39
N ALA A 3 -7.01 13.36 0.90
CA ALA A 3 -6.66 12.19 1.68
C ALA A 3 -5.25 11.77 1.34
N ASP A 4 -4.54 11.34 2.36
CA ASP A 4 -3.19 10.81 2.23
C ASP A 4 -3.19 9.34 2.62
N THR A 5 -2.35 8.58 1.94
CA THR A 5 -2.10 7.18 2.27
C THR A 5 -1.05 7.11 3.37
N PHE A 6 -1.24 6.24 4.36
CA PHE A 6 -0.22 5.97 5.37
C PHE A 6 0.22 4.50 5.37
N PHE A 7 1.44 4.26 5.87
CA PHE A 7 2.02 2.93 6.07
C PHE A 7 2.78 2.92 7.39
N VAL A 8 2.33 2.12 8.36
CA VAL A 8 2.93 2.06 9.70
C VAL A 8 3.32 0.63 10.03
N ARG A 9 4.59 0.42 10.36
CA ARG A 9 5.10 -0.89 10.79
C ARG A 9 5.30 -0.91 12.29
N VAL A 10 4.58 -1.80 12.99
CA VAL A 10 4.66 -1.90 14.45
C VAL A 10 4.90 -3.35 14.87
N LYS A 11 5.56 -3.54 16.01
CA LYS A 11 5.75 -4.84 16.62
C LYS A 11 4.76 -5.00 17.77
N GLY A 12 4.23 -6.19 17.97
CA GLY A 12 3.34 -6.44 19.11
C GLY A 12 3.16 -7.91 19.40
N LYS A 13 2.50 -8.23 20.52
CA LYS A 13 2.10 -9.60 20.84
C LYS A 13 0.96 -10.06 19.93
N THR A 14 0.01 -9.15 19.71
CA THR A 14 -1.16 -9.31 18.84
C THR A 14 -1.27 -8.13 17.89
N ALA A 15 -2.07 -8.28 16.82
CA ALA A 15 -2.35 -7.18 15.91
C ALA A 15 -3.08 -6.03 16.64
N ARG A 16 -3.95 -6.35 17.60
CA ARG A 16 -4.69 -5.36 18.39
C ARG A 16 -3.77 -4.53 19.27
N ASP A 17 -2.82 -5.19 19.94
CA ASP A 17 -1.83 -4.48 20.76
C ASP A 17 -0.96 -3.57 19.90
N ALA A 18 -0.46 -4.08 18.77
CA ALA A 18 0.35 -3.31 17.84
C ALA A 18 -0.41 -2.13 17.23
N PHE A 19 -1.71 -2.30 16.95
CA PHE A 19 -2.56 -1.22 16.42
C PHE A 19 -2.75 -0.12 17.45
N ARG A 20 -3.10 -0.47 18.69
CA ARG A 20 -3.27 0.50 19.77
C ARG A 20 -1.99 1.28 20.04
N GLU A 21 -0.86 0.59 20.11
CA GLU A 21 0.46 1.22 20.26
C GLU A 21 0.75 2.17 19.10
N ALA A 22 0.48 1.77 17.85
CA ALA A 22 0.64 2.62 16.67
C ALA A 22 -0.22 3.90 16.74
N VAL A 23 -1.47 3.77 17.20
CA VAL A 23 -2.41 4.89 17.35
C VAL A 23 -1.97 5.83 18.49
N GLU A 24 -1.56 5.27 19.62
CA GLU A 24 -1.07 6.04 20.78
C GLU A 24 0.23 6.77 20.45
N ASP A 25 1.19 6.09 19.81
CA ASP A 25 2.44 6.70 19.33
C ASP A 25 2.13 7.83 18.35
N ALA A 26 1.30 7.58 17.32
CA ALA A 26 0.94 8.60 16.35
C ALA A 26 0.28 9.82 17.02
N ARG A 27 -0.55 9.62 18.05
CA ARG A 27 -1.13 10.72 18.84
C ARG A 27 -0.10 11.46 19.68
N HIS A 28 0.85 10.73 20.28
CA HIS A 28 1.89 11.30 21.14
C HIS A 28 2.86 12.18 20.35
N TRP A 29 3.32 11.71 19.18
CA TRP A 29 4.20 12.46 18.28
C TRP A 29 3.52 13.69 17.65
N SER A 30 2.18 13.75 17.67
CA SER A 30 1.39 14.83 17.05
C SER A 30 1.13 16.05 17.98
N GLY A 31 1.89 16.19 19.06
CA GLY A 31 1.74 17.26 20.08
C GLY A 31 1.93 18.71 19.60
N HIS A 32 2.17 18.98 18.31
CA HIS A 32 2.42 20.34 17.78
C HIS A 32 1.67 20.73 16.47
N GLY A 33 0.71 19.94 15.99
CA GLY A 33 -0.18 20.39 14.90
C GLY A 33 -0.76 19.27 14.03
N GLY A 34 -2.08 19.07 14.13
CA GLY A 34 -2.90 18.32 13.16
C GLY A 34 -2.82 16.79 13.25
N TYR A 35 -3.95 16.15 13.59
CA TYR A 35 -4.11 14.68 13.63
C TYR A 35 -4.30 14.03 12.24
N THR A 36 -4.51 14.87 11.22
CA THR A 36 -4.89 14.50 9.87
C THR A 36 -3.76 13.79 9.12
N GLY A 37 -4.10 12.66 8.48
CA GLY A 37 -3.22 11.96 7.54
C GLY A 37 -2.52 10.73 8.13
N THR A 38 -2.87 10.32 9.36
CA THR A 38 -2.17 9.23 10.06
C THR A 38 -3.09 8.12 10.57
N ILE A 39 -2.49 7.03 11.06
CA ILE A 39 -3.22 5.95 11.73
C ILE A 39 -3.97 6.41 12.99
N ALA A 40 -3.64 7.59 13.56
CA ALA A 40 -4.29 8.11 14.76
C ALA A 40 -5.82 8.32 14.61
N GLU A 41 -6.27 8.54 13.36
CA GLU A 41 -7.67 8.72 12.99
C GLU A 41 -8.46 7.41 12.90
N LYS A 42 -7.77 6.27 12.88
CA LYS A 42 -8.39 4.97 12.69
C LYS A 42 -8.92 4.42 14.01
N SER A 43 -10.19 4.02 14.00
CA SER A 43 -10.84 3.38 15.15
C SER A 43 -10.62 1.87 15.20
N ASP A 44 -10.35 1.24 14.05
CA ASP A 44 -10.22 -0.21 13.92
C ASP A 44 -9.31 -0.62 12.75
N TYR A 45 -9.05 -1.92 12.63
CA TYR A 45 -8.30 -2.51 11.54
C TYR A 45 -8.92 -3.83 11.06
N VAL A 46 -8.62 -4.20 9.82
CA VAL A 46 -9.01 -5.47 9.22
C VAL A 46 -7.78 -6.27 8.81
N MET A 47 -7.73 -7.54 9.20
CA MET A 47 -6.67 -8.45 8.77
C MET A 47 -6.82 -8.79 7.30
N ILE A 48 -5.80 -8.47 6.50
CA ILE A 48 -5.78 -8.72 5.07
C ILE A 48 -4.98 -9.99 4.78
N THR A 49 -5.68 -10.98 4.23
CA THR A 49 -5.05 -12.06 3.49
C THR A 49 -5.08 -11.71 2.01
N PRO A 50 -3.92 -11.45 1.35
CA PRO A 50 -3.89 -11.06 -0.04
C PRO A 50 -4.40 -12.18 -0.95
N ASN A 51 -5.34 -11.84 -1.84
CA ASN A 51 -5.71 -12.71 -2.94
C ASN A 51 -4.67 -12.56 -4.05
N THR A 52 -3.75 -13.52 -4.13
CA THR A 52 -2.66 -13.52 -5.13
C THR A 52 -3.18 -13.39 -6.56
N ALA A 53 -4.28 -14.07 -6.92
CA ALA A 53 -4.80 -14.01 -8.28
C ALA A 53 -5.30 -12.60 -8.63
N ARG A 54 -6.05 -11.97 -7.70
CA ARG A 54 -6.52 -10.60 -7.87
C ARG A 54 -5.37 -9.60 -8.02
N LEU A 55 -4.31 -9.75 -7.21
CA LEU A 55 -3.11 -8.91 -7.30
C LEU A 55 -2.38 -9.08 -8.64
N GLN A 56 -2.21 -10.32 -9.08
CA GLN A 56 -1.56 -10.60 -10.37
C GLN A 56 -2.34 -9.97 -11.53
N GLU A 57 -3.67 -10.08 -11.53
CA GLU A 57 -4.50 -9.46 -12.56
C GLU A 57 -4.42 -7.94 -12.52
N HIS A 58 -4.37 -7.33 -11.34
CA HIS A 58 -4.16 -5.88 -11.22
C HIS A 58 -2.83 -5.43 -11.84
N PHE A 59 -1.70 -6.06 -11.47
CA PHE A 59 -0.40 -5.71 -12.05
C PHE A 59 -0.33 -5.98 -13.56
N LYS A 60 -1.01 -7.03 -14.06
CA LYS A 60 -1.14 -7.27 -15.51
C LYS A 60 -1.95 -6.18 -16.19
N ALA A 61 -3.02 -5.70 -15.57
CA ALA A 61 -3.84 -4.62 -16.10
C ALA A 61 -3.05 -3.31 -16.17
N GLU A 62 -2.38 -2.91 -15.08
CA GLU A 62 -1.48 -1.74 -15.08
C GLU A 62 -0.40 -1.86 -16.15
N LEU A 63 0.27 -3.03 -16.27
CA LEU A 63 1.30 -3.25 -17.27
C LEU A 63 0.77 -3.12 -18.70
N ARG A 64 -0.48 -3.55 -18.97
CA ARG A 64 -1.12 -3.38 -20.28
C ARG A 64 -1.35 -1.90 -20.59
N VAL A 65 -1.88 -1.15 -19.63
CA VAL A 65 -2.13 0.30 -19.76
C VAL A 65 -0.82 1.04 -20.03
N GLU A 66 0.22 0.81 -19.26
CA GLU A 66 1.51 1.49 -19.43
C GLU A 66 2.18 1.15 -20.76
N ARG A 67 2.08 -0.11 -21.22
CA ARG A 67 2.56 -0.50 -22.56
C ARG A 67 1.79 0.18 -23.69
N GLN A 68 0.47 0.33 -23.54
CA GLN A 68 -0.34 1.05 -24.52
C GLN A 68 0.05 2.53 -24.53
N ARG A 69 0.19 3.16 -23.36
CA ARG A 69 0.65 4.55 -23.22
C ARG A 69 2.00 4.77 -23.88
N LEU A 70 2.98 3.88 -23.63
CA LEU A 70 4.30 3.95 -24.27
C LEU A 70 4.21 3.87 -25.80
N ARG A 71 3.34 3.00 -26.34
CA ARG A 71 3.12 2.89 -27.80
C ARG A 71 2.57 4.19 -28.37
N GLU A 72 1.59 4.81 -27.73
CA GLU A 72 1.02 6.07 -28.20
C GLU A 72 2.03 7.23 -28.09
N LEU A 73 2.77 7.33 -26.99
CA LEU A 73 3.81 8.35 -26.83
C LEU A 73 4.90 8.24 -27.91
N ARG A 74 5.30 7.02 -28.28
CA ARG A 74 6.31 6.77 -29.32
C ARG A 74 5.82 7.09 -30.74
N LYS A 75 4.51 7.12 -31.00
CA LYS A 75 3.95 7.57 -32.29
C LYS A 75 3.98 9.09 -32.44
N SER A 76 4.02 9.82 -31.32
CA SER A 76 4.00 11.28 -31.33
C SER A 76 5.40 11.85 -31.57
N THR A 77 5.50 12.82 -32.47
CA THR A 77 6.74 13.51 -32.85
C THR A 77 7.13 14.68 -31.92
N HIS A 78 6.39 14.85 -30.81
CA HIS A 78 6.57 15.97 -29.89
C HIS A 78 7.81 15.80 -28.98
N ILE A 79 8.72 16.78 -28.98
CA ILE A 79 9.98 16.76 -28.20
C ILE A 79 9.76 16.58 -26.70
N HIS A 80 8.67 17.12 -26.14
CA HIS A 80 8.35 16.98 -24.71
C HIS A 80 7.96 15.55 -24.28
N ASN A 81 7.77 14.62 -25.22
CA ASN A 81 7.38 13.25 -24.88
C ASN A 81 8.53 12.39 -24.37
N GLN A 82 9.79 12.83 -24.52
CA GLN A 82 10.93 12.03 -24.10
C GLN A 82 10.88 11.70 -22.59
N TRP A 83 10.58 12.69 -21.74
CA TRP A 83 10.42 12.47 -20.29
C TRP A 83 9.26 11.51 -19.98
N ASN A 84 8.13 11.66 -20.68
CA ASN A 84 6.97 10.78 -20.50
C ASN A 84 7.28 9.33 -20.94
N ILE A 85 8.06 9.15 -22.01
CA ILE A 85 8.51 7.85 -22.50
C ILE A 85 9.41 7.20 -21.44
N GLU A 86 10.42 7.91 -20.95
CA GLU A 86 11.33 7.43 -19.91
C GLU A 86 10.58 7.02 -18.64
N LEU A 87 9.58 7.82 -18.24
CA LEU A 87 8.72 7.51 -17.09
C LEU A 87 7.90 6.23 -17.31
N CYS A 88 7.28 6.07 -18.49
CA CYS A 88 6.54 4.85 -18.85
C CYS A 88 7.46 3.62 -18.88
N GLU A 89 8.65 3.74 -19.45
CA GLU A 89 9.63 2.66 -19.51
C GLU A 89 10.08 2.21 -18.12
N LYS A 90 10.37 3.17 -17.23
CA LYS A 90 10.70 2.90 -15.83
C LYS A 90 9.55 2.19 -15.12
N ARG A 91 8.31 2.63 -15.33
CA ARG A 91 7.11 2.01 -14.75
C ARG A 91 6.90 0.58 -15.27
N ILE A 92 7.07 0.35 -16.58
CA ILE A 92 6.99 -0.99 -17.19
C ILE A 92 8.05 -1.92 -16.61
N LYS A 93 9.29 -1.44 -16.42
CA LYS A 93 10.38 -2.22 -15.83
C LYS A 93 10.08 -2.66 -14.39
N ASP A 94 9.37 -1.83 -13.63
CA ASP A 94 8.92 -2.12 -12.27
C ASP A 94 7.69 -3.07 -12.24
N LEU A 95 6.70 -2.87 -13.12
CA LEU A 95 5.47 -3.67 -13.17
C LEU A 95 5.67 -5.07 -13.76
N ALA A 96 6.54 -5.23 -14.76
CA ALA A 96 6.76 -6.49 -15.45
C ALA A 96 7.11 -7.69 -14.53
N PRO A 97 8.04 -7.58 -13.55
CA PRO A 97 8.29 -8.68 -12.62
C PRO A 97 7.11 -8.91 -11.66
N LYS A 98 6.41 -7.84 -11.25
CA LYS A 98 5.22 -7.92 -10.37
C LYS A 98 4.10 -8.72 -11.05
N ALA A 99 3.80 -8.44 -12.31
CA ALA A 99 2.76 -9.14 -13.06
C ALA A 99 3.00 -10.65 -13.26
N ARG A 100 4.26 -11.12 -13.14
CA ARG A 100 4.65 -12.53 -13.39
C ARG A 100 4.76 -13.38 -12.13
N ARG A 101 5.17 -12.81 -11.00
CA ARG A 101 5.45 -13.57 -9.77
C ARG A 101 4.17 -13.86 -8.98
N LYS A 102 4.18 -14.94 -8.20
CA LYS A 102 3.05 -15.36 -7.32
C LYS A 102 3.10 -14.77 -5.91
N ARG A 103 4.20 -14.12 -5.53
CA ARG A 103 4.39 -13.58 -4.18
C ARG A 103 4.79 -12.13 -4.27
N HIS A 104 4.13 -11.30 -3.48
CA HIS A 104 4.35 -9.87 -3.39
C HIS A 104 4.84 -9.51 -2.00
N THR A 105 5.63 -8.45 -1.90
CA THR A 105 6.00 -7.88 -0.61
C THR A 105 4.76 -7.25 0.03
N PRO A 106 4.71 -7.13 1.37
CA PRO A 106 3.60 -6.48 2.07
C PRO A 106 3.30 -5.07 1.55
N ASP A 107 4.34 -4.30 1.23
CA ASP A 107 4.21 -2.96 0.67
C ASP A 107 3.51 -2.95 -0.70
N GLU A 108 3.88 -3.89 -1.58
CA GLU A 108 3.25 -3.99 -2.90
C GLU A 108 1.80 -4.47 -2.79
N VAL A 109 1.49 -5.34 -1.82
CA VAL A 109 0.11 -5.72 -1.52
C VAL A 109 -0.67 -4.51 -1.03
N ALA A 110 -0.12 -3.77 -0.07
CA ALA A 110 -0.78 -2.62 0.53
C ALA A 110 -1.07 -1.52 -0.51
N ASN A 111 -0.06 -1.14 -1.31
CA ASN A 111 -0.22 -0.17 -2.40
C ASN A 111 -1.26 -0.64 -3.43
N ALA A 112 -1.18 -1.90 -3.90
CA ALA A 112 -2.13 -2.40 -4.88
C ALA A 112 -3.58 -2.42 -4.35
N LEU A 113 -3.79 -2.67 -3.06
CA LEU A 113 -5.14 -2.64 -2.46
C LEU A 113 -5.69 -1.21 -2.34
N ILE A 114 -4.82 -0.24 -2.08
CA ILE A 114 -5.17 1.18 -2.11
C ILE A 114 -5.51 1.60 -3.55
N ASP A 115 -4.67 1.27 -4.52
CA ASP A 115 -4.85 1.60 -5.95
C ASP A 115 -6.12 0.94 -6.54
N MET A 116 -6.50 -0.24 -6.03
CA MET A 116 -7.73 -0.94 -6.39
C MET A 116 -8.98 -0.44 -5.67
N ASP A 117 -8.86 0.56 -4.79
CA ASP A 117 -9.93 1.04 -3.93
C ASP A 117 -10.64 -0.11 -3.18
N ASP A 118 -9.85 -1.00 -2.56
CA ASP A 118 -10.39 -2.19 -1.92
C ASP A 118 -11.40 -1.79 -0.83
N ARG A 119 -12.65 -2.26 -0.99
CA ARG A 119 -13.81 -1.91 -0.15
C ARG A 119 -13.61 -2.09 1.35
N ARG A 120 -12.62 -2.90 1.76
CA ARG A 120 -12.31 -3.13 3.18
C ARG A 120 -11.50 -2.00 3.81
N ILE A 121 -10.85 -1.14 2.99
CA ILE A 121 -9.88 -0.13 3.44
C ILE A 121 -10.02 1.22 2.72
N CYS A 122 -10.95 1.36 1.77
CA CYS A 122 -11.13 2.57 0.97
C CYS A 122 -11.66 3.77 1.77
N ASP A 123 -12.34 3.51 2.89
CA ASP A 123 -12.90 4.55 3.74
C ASP A 123 -11.82 5.22 4.60
N LYS A 124 -11.69 6.54 4.44
CA LYS A 124 -10.77 7.40 5.19
C LYS A 124 -11.03 7.34 6.70
N TRP A 125 -12.28 7.16 7.11
CA TRP A 125 -12.69 7.03 8.51
C TRP A 125 -12.94 5.58 8.92
N GLY A 126 -13.01 4.68 7.95
CA GLY A 126 -13.16 3.24 8.16
C GLY A 126 -11.85 2.56 8.55
N PRO A 127 -11.85 1.22 8.66
CA PRO A 127 -10.75 0.47 9.24
C PRO A 127 -9.46 0.55 8.41
N ALA A 128 -8.32 0.50 9.09
CA ALA A 128 -7.03 0.32 8.43
C ALA A 128 -6.86 -1.13 7.93
N GLY A 129 -6.16 -1.32 6.81
CA GLY A 129 -5.66 -2.63 6.42
C GLY A 129 -4.52 -3.07 7.32
N CYS A 130 -4.46 -4.36 7.68
CA CYS A 130 -3.39 -4.94 8.47
C CYS A 130 -2.83 -6.22 7.83
N ILE A 131 -1.50 -6.30 7.64
CA ILE A 131 -0.79 -7.50 7.16
C ILE A 131 0.14 -8.01 8.26
N ASP A 132 0.05 -9.30 8.60
CA ASP A 132 1.02 -9.96 9.49
C ASP A 132 2.32 -10.25 8.73
N LEU A 133 3.42 -9.68 9.20
CA LEU A 133 4.77 -9.80 8.64
C LEU A 133 5.59 -10.88 9.34
N THR A 134 5.03 -11.56 10.34
CA THR A 134 5.75 -12.52 11.15
C THR A 134 6.06 -13.77 10.32
N PRO A 135 7.34 -14.17 10.18
CA PRO A 135 7.68 -15.38 9.46
C PRO A 135 7.02 -16.59 10.12
N LYS A 136 6.46 -17.52 9.32
CA LYS A 136 5.79 -18.73 9.84
C LYS A 136 6.69 -19.63 10.71
N LEU A 137 8.00 -19.45 10.66
CA LEU A 137 9.01 -20.28 11.33
C LEU A 137 9.56 -19.68 12.63
N THR A 138 9.16 -18.46 13.04
CA THR A 138 9.69 -17.90 14.29
C THR A 138 9.07 -18.60 15.50
N GLY A 139 9.90 -19.34 16.24
CA GLY A 139 9.55 -19.93 17.53
C GLY A 139 9.01 -18.88 18.51
N LYS A 140 8.15 -19.34 19.43
CA LYS A 140 7.20 -18.63 20.33
C LYS A 140 7.70 -17.40 21.14
N ARG A 141 8.90 -16.87 20.93
CA ARG A 141 9.53 -15.83 21.77
C ARG A 141 9.82 -14.48 21.10
N LYS A 142 9.65 -14.32 19.78
CA LYS A 142 9.84 -12.99 19.14
C LYS A 142 8.51 -12.24 19.01
N PRO A 143 8.48 -10.91 19.25
CA PRO A 143 7.28 -10.11 19.01
C PRO A 143 6.91 -10.18 17.52
N LYS A 144 5.62 -10.30 17.24
CA LYS A 144 5.07 -10.30 15.89
C LYS A 144 5.28 -8.93 15.26
N LYS A 145 5.35 -8.89 13.93
CA LYS A 145 5.49 -7.65 13.16
C LYS A 145 4.24 -7.47 12.31
N PHE A 146 3.68 -6.27 12.29
CA PHE A 146 2.47 -5.93 11.53
C PHE A 146 2.73 -4.70 10.65
N LEU A 147 2.08 -4.66 9.49
CA LEU A 147 1.98 -3.48 8.63
C LEU A 147 0.54 -3.01 8.63
N PHE A 148 0.29 -1.80 9.11
CA PHE A 148 -0.97 -1.08 8.98
C PHE A 148 -0.90 -0.09 7.83
N PHE A 149 -1.98 0.04 7.07
CA PHE A 149 -2.04 0.93 5.91
C PHE A 149 -3.48 1.33 5.58
N GLY A 150 -3.64 2.41 4.82
CA GLY A 150 -4.95 2.86 4.34
C GLY A 150 -4.95 4.35 4.04
N TRP A 151 -6.16 4.89 3.84
CA TRP A 151 -6.39 6.32 3.69
C TRP A 151 -6.62 6.99 5.03
N ALA A 152 -6.13 8.22 5.19
CA ALA A 152 -6.46 9.12 6.28
C ALA A 152 -6.86 10.49 5.72
N SER A 153 -7.64 11.27 6.46
CA SER A 153 -8.07 12.60 6.04
C SER A 153 -6.87 13.55 6.04
N SER A 154 -6.74 14.43 5.05
CA SER A 154 -5.73 15.50 5.05
C SER A 154 -6.31 16.90 5.06
#